data_AF-A0A924WBD4-F1
#
_entry.id   AF-A0A924WBD4-F1
#
_cell.length_a   1.000
_cell.length_b   1.000
_cell.length_c   1.000
_cell.angle_alpha   90.00
_cell.angle_beta   90.00
_cell.angle_gamma   90.00
#
_symmetry.space_group_name_H-M   'P 1'
#
loop_
_entity.id
_entity.type
_entity.pdbx_description
1 polymer ?
#
loop_
_entity_poly.entity_id
_entity_poly.type
_entity_poly.pdbx_seq_one_letter_code
_entity_poly.pdbx_strand_id
1 'polypeptide(L)'
;MDFIPRKAESEVLRLIQYFPAVAIVGPRQVGKTSLAKHLAAKLQKPTVYFDLEDPDDRAKFANPRLLLDPLADRTVILDEVQKQPGYLNESP
;
A
#
# COMPACT_ATOMS: atom_id res chain seq x y z
N MET A 1 -13.33 1.45 -18.37
CA MET A 1 -14.16 0.78 -17.36
C MET A 1 -14.18 1.68 -16.15
N ASP A 2 -15.37 2.05 -15.69
CA ASP A 2 -15.51 2.94 -14.54
C ASP A 2 -15.26 2.19 -13.23
N PHE A 3 -14.68 2.87 -12.26
CA PHE A 3 -14.46 2.30 -10.94
C PHE A 3 -15.80 2.10 -10.22
N ILE A 4 -16.00 0.90 -9.66
CA ILE A 4 -17.18 0.60 -8.82
C ILE A 4 -16.87 1.00 -7.38
N PRO A 5 -17.64 1.95 -6.78
CA PRO A 5 -17.42 2.40 -5.41
C PRO A 5 -17.37 1.24 -4.40
N ARG A 6 -16.38 1.26 -3.50
CA ARG A 6 -16.21 0.22 -2.47
C ARG A 6 -16.60 0.77 -1.11
N LYS A 7 -17.40 0.02 -0.35
CA LYS A 7 -17.76 0.38 1.04
C LYS A 7 -16.53 0.59 1.94
N ALA A 8 -15.46 -0.15 1.68
CA ALA A 8 -14.21 -0.03 2.43
C ALA A 8 -13.46 1.30 2.17
N GLU A 9 -13.82 2.06 1.13
CA GLU A 9 -13.10 3.28 0.75
C GLU A 9 -13.12 4.34 1.85
N SER A 10 -14.30 4.64 2.40
CA SER A 10 -14.44 5.62 3.49
C SER A 10 -13.69 5.18 4.75
N GLU A 11 -13.70 3.89 5.04
CA GLU A 11 -13.04 3.34 6.22
C GLU A 11 -11.51 3.39 6.07
N VAL A 12 -10.96 3.05 4.90
CA VAL A 12 -9.52 3.16 4.66
C VAL A 12 -9.06 4.62 4.72
N LEU A 13 -9.79 5.55 4.10
CA LEU A 13 -9.49 6.99 4.16
C LEU A 13 -9.57 7.55 5.57
N ARG A 14 -10.44 7.01 6.42
CA ARG A 14 -10.51 7.36 7.84
C ARG A 14 -9.30 6.80 8.58
N LEU A 15 -9.04 5.49 8.48
CA LEU A 15 -7.99 4.80 9.24
C LEU A 15 -6.59 5.35 8.93
N ILE A 16 -6.31 5.71 7.67
CA ILE A 16 -4.98 6.23 7.28
C ILE A 16 -4.64 7.59 7.92
N GLN A 17 -5.63 8.30 8.48
CA GLN A 17 -5.39 9.54 9.23
C GLN A 17 -4.94 9.27 10.67
N TYR A 18 -5.24 8.08 11.21
CA TYR A 18 -5.00 7.74 12.62
C TYR A 18 -3.88 6.72 12.80
N PHE A 19 -3.61 5.90 11.79
CA PHE A 19 -2.63 4.81 11.86
C PHE A 19 -1.48 5.03 10.88
N PRO A 20 -0.25 4.68 11.27
CA PRO A 20 0.91 4.79 10.38
C PRO A 20 0.83 3.85 9.18
N ALA A 21 0.06 2.77 9.28
CA ALA A 21 -0.18 1.81 8.20
C ALA A 21 -1.61 1.24 8.27
N VAL A 22 -2.18 0.93 7.10
CA VAL A 22 -3.49 0.29 6.96
C VAL A 22 -3.37 -0.86 5.98
N ALA A 23 -3.81 -2.05 6.38
CA ALA A 23 -3.80 -3.24 5.53
C ALA A 23 -5.18 -3.46 4.89
N ILE A 24 -5.22 -3.61 3.56
CA ILE A 24 -6.42 -4.02 2.83
C ILE A 24 -6.36 -5.54 2.63
N VAL A 25 -7.12 -6.28 3.43
CA VAL A 25 -7.17 -7.75 3.38
C VAL A 25 -8.47 -8.25 2.77
N GLY A 26 -8.43 -9.43 2.15
CA GLY A 26 -9.60 -10.07 1.57
C GLY A 26 -9.26 -11.14 0.52
N PRO A 27 -10.25 -11.91 0.05
CA PRO A 27 -10.03 -13.02 -0.89
C PRO A 27 -9.32 -12.59 -2.18
N ARG A 28 -8.76 -13.56 -2.92
CA ARG A 28 -8.17 -13.29 -4.24
C ARG A 28 -9.25 -12.76 -5.20
N GLN A 29 -8.84 -11.89 -6.13
CA GLN A 29 -9.68 -11.36 -7.22
C GLN A 29 -10.95 -10.56 -6.81
N VAL A 30 -11.00 -10.03 -5.58
CA VAL A 30 -12.09 -9.14 -5.14
C VAL A 30 -11.86 -7.67 -5.49
N GLY A 31 -10.76 -7.32 -6.17
CA GLY A 31 -10.43 -5.95 -6.59
C GLY A 31 -9.73 -5.09 -5.52
N LYS A 32 -8.88 -5.70 -4.69
CA LYS A 32 -8.06 -4.98 -3.68
C LYS A 32 -7.08 -4.01 -4.34
N THR A 33 -6.33 -4.46 -5.34
CA THR A 33 -5.43 -3.64 -6.16
C THR A 33 -6.18 -2.46 -6.80
N SER A 34 -7.38 -2.70 -7.34
CA SER A 34 -8.21 -1.63 -7.91
C SER A 34 -8.60 -0.59 -6.86
N LEU A 35 -8.97 -1.02 -5.65
CA LEU A 35 -9.25 -0.11 -4.54
C LEU A 35 -8.01 0.69 -4.14
N ALA A 36 -6.85 0.06 -3.98
CA ALA A 36 -5.61 0.73 -3.60
C ALA A 36 -5.19 1.79 -4.63
N LYS A 37 -5.24 1.46 -5.92
CA LYS A 37 -4.93 2.39 -7.02
C LYS A 37 -5.92 3.56 -7.09
N HIS A 38 -7.21 3.30 -6.86
CA HIS A 38 -8.23 4.35 -6.81
C HIS A 38 -8.05 5.27 -5.60
N LEU A 39 -7.75 4.72 -4.43
CA LEU A 39 -7.47 5.49 -3.22
C LEU A 39 -6.23 6.38 -3.38
N ALA A 40 -5.22 5.95 -4.14
CA ALA A 40 -4.01 6.73 -4.36
C ALA A 40 -4.30 8.15 -4.89
N ALA A 41 -5.28 8.29 -5.78
CA ALA A 41 -5.71 9.59 -6.33
C ALA A 41 -6.49 10.46 -5.33
N LYS A 42 -6.91 9.92 -4.19
CA LYS A 42 -7.71 10.60 -3.16
C LYS A 42 -6.92 10.97 -1.91
N LEU A 43 -5.68 10.50 -1.80
CA LEU A 43 -4.82 10.79 -0.66
C LEU A 43 -4.22 12.19 -0.77
N GLN A 44 -4.09 12.86 0.37
CA GLN A 44 -3.53 14.21 0.43
C GLN A 44 -2.02 14.23 0.16
N LYS A 45 -1.31 13.19 0.60
CA LYS A 45 0.12 13.04 0.35
C LYS A 45 0.36 12.42 -1.04
N PRO A 46 1.45 12.80 -1.74
CA PRO A 46 1.89 12.09 -2.92
C PRO A 46 2.05 10.60 -2.62
N THR A 47 1.69 9.75 -3.56
CA THR A 47 1.74 8.29 -3.37
C THR A 47 2.88 7.67 -4.17
N VAL A 48 3.52 6.66 -3.60
CA VAL A 48 4.45 5.77 -4.31
C VAL A 48 3.87 4.37 -4.25
N TYR A 49 3.88 3.67 -5.38
CA TYR A 49 3.32 2.34 -5.51
C TYR A 49 4.45 1.35 -5.78
N PHE A 50 4.47 0.24 -5.03
CA PHE A 50 5.36 -0.89 -5.28
C PHE A 50 4.54 -2.16 -5.42
N ASP A 51 4.80 -2.92 -6.48
CA ASP A 51 4.22 -4.24 -6.68
C ASP A 51 5.23 -5.30 -6.22
N LEU A 52 4.97 -5.97 -5.09
CA LEU A 52 5.90 -7.00 -4.62
C LEU A 52 5.76 -8.33 -5.38
N GLU A 53 4.96 -8.42 -6.45
CA GLU A 53 5.09 -9.45 -7.47
C GLU A 53 6.18 -9.14 -8.52
N ASP A 54 6.55 -7.86 -8.69
CA ASP A 54 7.64 -7.44 -9.56
C ASP A 54 9.01 -7.71 -8.87
N PRO A 55 9.91 -8.49 -9.49
CA PRO A 55 11.26 -8.71 -8.98
C PRO A 55 12.07 -7.44 -8.73
N ASP A 56 11.94 -6.42 -9.57
CA ASP A 56 12.70 -5.18 -9.48
C ASP A 56 12.21 -4.33 -8.31
N ASP A 57 10.90 -4.26 -8.10
CA ASP A 57 10.35 -3.60 -6.92
C ASP A 57 10.74 -4.35 -5.64
N ARG A 58 10.61 -5.68 -5.61
CA ARG A 58 11.07 -6.48 -4.45
C ARG A 58 12.55 -6.27 -4.14
N ALA A 59 13.40 -6.17 -5.16
CA ALA A 59 14.84 -5.98 -4.98
C ALA A 59 15.17 -4.64 -4.32
N LYS A 60 14.39 -3.58 -4.56
CA LYS A 60 14.56 -2.26 -3.90
C LYS A 60 14.37 -2.36 -2.39
N PHE A 61 13.55 -3.30 -1.91
CA PHE A 61 13.32 -3.51 -0.48
C PHE A 61 14.44 -4.28 0.22
N ALA A 62 15.56 -4.62 -0.43
CA ALA A 62 16.71 -5.24 0.24
C ALA A 62 17.21 -4.42 1.46
N ASN A 63 17.03 -3.10 1.45
CA ASN A 63 17.19 -2.25 2.63
C ASN A 63 15.98 -1.29 2.75
N PRO A 64 14.92 -1.68 3.47
CA PRO A 64 13.67 -0.92 3.52
C PRO A 64 13.85 0.47 4.11
N ARG A 65 14.70 0.64 5.14
CA ARG A 65 14.95 1.96 5.74
C ARG A 65 15.52 2.92 4.70
N LEU A 66 16.57 2.50 4.00
CA LEU A 66 17.18 3.32 2.95
C LEU A 66 16.20 3.66 1.81
N LEU A 67 15.28 2.75 1.49
CA LEU A 67 14.24 2.98 0.49
C LEU A 67 13.12 3.92 0.98
N LEU A 68 12.70 3.78 2.24
CA LEU A 68 11.51 4.45 2.79
C LEU A 68 11.83 5.80 3.43
N ASP A 69 13.03 6.02 3.97
CA ASP A 69 13.43 7.28 4.60
C ASP A 69 13.25 8.49 3.65
N PRO A 70 13.64 8.42 2.35
CA PRO A 70 13.39 9.50 1.40
C PRO A 70 11.91 9.71 1.04
N LEU A 71 11.02 8.78 1.45
CA LEU A 71 9.59 8.79 1.14
C LEU A 71 8.72 9.18 2.35
N ALA A 72 9.33 9.71 3.42
CA ALA A 72 8.63 10.03 4.68
C ALA A 72 7.45 11.02 4.53
N ASP A 73 7.50 11.89 3.52
CA ASP A 73 6.43 12.84 3.18
C ASP A 73 5.36 12.26 2.25
N ARG A 74 5.48 10.98 1.88
CA ARG A 74 4.61 10.27 0.94
C ARG A 74 3.82 9.15 1.60
N THR A 75 2.77 8.71 0.93
CA THR A 75 2.11 7.44 1.26
C THR A 75 2.67 6.34 0.36
N VAL A 76 3.23 5.30 0.98
CA VAL A 76 3.73 4.12 0.26
C VAL A 76 2.66 3.05 0.21
N ILE A 77 2.30 2.61 -1.00
CA ILE A 77 1.37 1.52 -1.25
C ILE A 77 2.19 0.29 -1.63
N LEU A 78 2.05 -0.77 -0.84
CA LEU A 78 2.67 -2.07 -1.10
C LEU A 78 1.58 -3.04 -1.54
N ASP A 79 1.59 -3.44 -2.82
CA ASP A 79 0.69 -4.49 -3.31
C ASP A 79 1.34 -5.87 -3.16
N GLU A 80 0.51 -6.89 -2.96
CA GLU A 80 0.94 -8.29 -2.78
C GLU A 80 2.02 -8.47 -1.68
N VAL A 81 1.94 -7.68 -0.61
CA VAL A 81 2.95 -7.63 0.48
C VAL A 81 3.29 -9.00 1.08
N GLN A 82 2.35 -9.95 1.05
CA GLN A 82 2.58 -11.34 1.47
C GLN A 82 3.71 -12.06 0.73
N LYS A 83 4.18 -11.55 -0.43
CA LYS A 83 5.30 -12.11 -1.20
C LYS A 83 6.66 -11.86 -0.54
N GLN A 84 6.74 -10.95 0.43
CA GLN A 84 7.91 -10.79 1.32
C GLN A 84 7.52 -11.02 2.78
N PRO A 85 7.43 -12.28 3.23
CA PRO A 85 7.20 -12.61 4.62
C PRO A 85 8.42 -12.20 5.46
N GLY A 86 8.36 -11.03 6.09
CA GLY A 86 9.43 -10.50 6.95
C GLY A 86 9.22 -9.05 7.39
N TYR A 87 8.70 -8.19 6.51
CA TYR A 87 8.61 -6.74 6.83
C TYR A 87 7.54 -6.36 7.85
N LEU A 88 6.48 -7.16 8.00
CA LEU A 88 5.44 -6.87 8.99
C LEU A 88 5.90 -7.14 10.43
N ASN A 89 7.05 -7.81 10.61
CA ASN A 89 7.60 -8.15 11.93
C ASN A 89 8.66 -7.15 12.42
N GLU A 90 9.04 -6.17 11.60
CA GLU A 90 10.01 -5.13 11.96
C GLU A 90 9.34 -3.75 11.93
N SER A 91 8.37 -3.53 12.82
CA SER A 91 8.05 -2.16 13.25
C SER A 91 9.03 -1.76 14.36
N PRO A 92 9.52 -0.51 14.39
CA PRO A 92 10.21 0.01 15.56
C PRO A 92 9.30 0.07 16.79
#